data_AF-A0A7W9PQP0-F1
#
_entry.id   AF-A0A7W9PQP0-F1
#
_cell.length_a   1.000
_cell.length_b   1.000
_cell.length_c   1.000
_cell.angle_alpha   90.00
_cell.angle_beta   90.00
_cell.angle_gamma   90.00
#
_symmetry.space_group_name_H-M   'P 1'
#
loop_
_entity.id
_entity.type
_entity.pdbx_description
1 polymer ?
#
loop_
_entity_poly.entity_id
_entity_poly.type
_entity_poly.pdbx_seq_one_letter_code
_entity_poly.pdbx_strand_id
1 'polypeptide(L)'
;MSHAVVTALLVAGVVIAVRLLWLYSVPYLLRAIDRRPIQRTLRSGARERFPLAWSGVRGAVSLAAALSVPATTAAGRPLAGHGLLVFTAVAVILLTLVVQGTTMPAVIRWAGLRGDLDETTEERRAHRQIVTAALEALPDHADRLDTPPETTDAIRSELRQYAAEDPGPFDAGPGVRSGLELRHTLIGVKRSALIRLRDQRTIDDIVLRRLQSVLDNEEIRIELALRAFSDRPPPPPDGTAAPSGRAPGA
;
A
#
# COMPACT_ATOMS: atom_id res chain seq x y z
N MET A 1 50.06 5.83 32.68
CA MET A 1 48.57 5.97 32.62
C MET A 1 48.09 6.65 31.34
N SER A 2 48.71 7.75 30.91
CA SER A 2 48.39 8.47 29.65
C SER A 2 48.35 7.56 28.41
N HIS A 3 49.32 6.66 28.22
CA HIS A 3 49.37 5.80 27.04
C HIS A 3 48.21 4.81 26.92
N ALA A 4 47.70 4.28 28.05
CA ALA A 4 46.55 3.37 28.05
C ALA A 4 45.23 4.09 27.72
N VAL A 5 45.10 5.35 28.15
CA VAL A 5 43.93 6.19 27.84
C VAL A 5 43.94 6.61 26.37
N VAL A 6 45.12 6.94 25.82
CA VAL A 6 45.27 7.31 24.41
C VAL A 6 44.98 6.12 23.49
N THR A 7 45.48 4.91 23.79
CA THR A 7 45.15 3.72 23.00
C THR A 7 43.67 3.36 23.08
N ALA A 8 43.04 3.53 24.25
CA ALA A 8 41.61 3.31 24.39
C ALA A 8 40.77 4.27 23.54
N LEU A 9 41.12 5.56 23.56
CA LEU A 9 40.49 6.60 22.73
C LEU A 9 40.69 6.35 21.24
N LEU A 10 41.89 5.91 20.84
CA LEU A 10 42.20 5.53 19.46
C LEU A 10 41.37 4.33 19.00
N VAL A 11 41.31 3.27 19.80
CA VAL A 11 40.51 2.08 19.46
C VAL A 11 39.03 2.42 19.39
N ALA A 12 38.51 3.22 20.33
CA ALA A 12 37.13 3.70 20.28
C ALA A 12 36.88 4.54 19.02
N GLY A 13 37.79 5.46 18.69
CA GLY A 13 37.72 6.28 17.48
C GLY A 13 37.73 5.45 16.19
N VAL A 14 38.59 4.44 16.10
CA VAL A 14 38.67 3.53 14.95
C VAL A 14 37.39 2.71 14.81
N VAL A 15 36.85 2.16 15.90
CA VAL A 15 35.58 1.42 15.88
C VAL A 15 34.43 2.32 15.42
N ILE A 16 34.39 3.57 15.87
CA ILE A 16 33.41 4.57 15.44
C ILE A 16 33.57 4.88 13.95
N ALA A 17 34.81 5.10 13.49
CA ALA A 17 35.10 5.41 12.10
C ALA A 17 34.73 4.24 11.17
N VAL A 18 35.08 3.00 11.53
CA VAL A 18 34.70 1.79 10.78
C VAL A 18 33.18 1.64 10.73
N ARG A 19 32.48 1.94 11.82
CA ARG A 19 31.01 1.90 11.88
C ARG A 19 30.37 2.94 10.96
N LEU A 20 30.86 4.18 10.99
CA LEU A 20 30.42 5.28 10.12
C LEU A 20 30.72 4.98 8.65
N LEU A 21 31.91 4.46 8.38
CA LEU A 21 32.33 4.05 7.04
C LEU A 21 31.44 2.93 6.51
N TRP A 22 31.10 1.94 7.35
CA TRP A 22 30.18 0.85 6.98
C TRP A 22 28.76 1.36 6.73
N LEU A 23 28.24 2.26 7.58
CA LEU A 23 26.94 2.91 7.40
C LEU A 23 26.87 3.63 6.04
N TYR A 24 27.95 4.30 5.65
CA TYR A 24 28.00 5.02 4.37
C TYR A 24 28.29 4.08 3.19
N SER A 25 29.05 3.00 3.38
CA SER A 25 29.47 2.11 2.30
C SER A 25 28.42 1.08 1.90
N VAL A 26 27.65 0.55 2.86
CA VAL A 26 26.65 -0.51 2.61
C VAL A 26 25.60 -0.10 1.57
N PRO A 27 25.04 1.12 1.56
CA PRO A 27 24.10 1.56 0.52
C PRO A 27 24.74 1.55 -0.89
N TYR A 28 26.00 1.96 -1.00
CA TYR A 28 26.73 1.97 -2.28
C TYR A 28 27.15 0.56 -2.71
N LEU A 29 27.55 -0.29 -1.76
CA LEU A 29 27.95 -1.67 -2.04
C LEU A 29 26.75 -2.52 -2.47
N LEU A 30 25.59 -2.34 -1.85
CA LEU A 30 24.33 -2.94 -2.30
C LEU A 30 23.97 -2.47 -3.71
N ARG A 31 24.10 -1.17 -3.99
CA ARG A 31 23.88 -0.60 -5.32
C ARG A 31 24.84 -1.15 -6.39
N ALA A 32 26.07 -1.50 -5.99
CA ALA A 32 27.09 -2.06 -6.88
C ALA A 32 26.95 -3.58 -7.10
N ILE A 33 26.54 -4.33 -6.06
CA ILE A 33 26.32 -5.79 -6.12
C ILE A 33 25.06 -6.13 -6.92
N ASP A 34 24.07 -5.25 -6.93
CA ASP A 34 22.77 -5.49 -7.58
C ASP A 34 22.78 -5.17 -9.10
N ARG A 35 23.74 -5.76 -9.81
CA ARG A 35 23.88 -5.71 -11.28
C ARG A 35 23.32 -6.96 -11.99
N ARG A 36 22.42 -7.74 -11.36
CA ARG A 36 21.91 -9.00 -11.93
C ARG A 36 20.45 -8.92 -12.43
N PRO A 37 20.18 -9.27 -13.71
CA PRO A 37 18.87 -9.10 -14.37
C PRO A 37 17.81 -10.19 -14.07
N ILE A 38 17.96 -11.00 -13.02
CA ILE A 38 17.14 -12.22 -12.79
C ILE A 38 16.01 -12.05 -11.74
N GLN A 39 15.91 -10.91 -11.04
CA GLN A 39 14.83 -10.65 -10.06
C GLN A 39 13.63 -9.86 -10.61
N ARG A 40 13.41 -9.84 -11.94
CA ARG A 40 12.21 -9.20 -12.53
C ARG A 40 10.89 -9.92 -12.19
N THR A 41 10.92 -11.13 -11.65
CA THR A 41 9.73 -11.98 -11.45
C THR A 41 9.28 -12.14 -10.00
N LEU A 42 10.07 -11.72 -9.01
CA LEU A 42 9.70 -11.76 -7.58
C LEU A 42 9.77 -10.35 -6.99
N ARG A 43 8.81 -9.52 -7.36
CA ARG A 43 8.61 -8.17 -6.84
C ARG A 43 8.16 -8.22 -5.37
N SER A 44 9.10 -8.41 -4.46
CA SER A 44 9.13 -7.71 -3.16
C SER A 44 10.48 -7.02 -3.11
N GLY A 45 10.46 -5.71 -3.39
CA GLY A 45 11.67 -4.96 -3.68
C GLY A 45 12.64 -4.99 -2.50
N ALA A 46 13.94 -5.02 -2.76
CA ALA A 46 14.98 -4.85 -1.74
C ALA A 46 14.74 -3.61 -0.84
N ARG A 47 13.99 -2.62 -1.35
CA ARG A 47 13.50 -1.42 -0.65
C ARG A 47 12.58 -1.70 0.53
N GLU A 48 11.77 -2.74 0.49
CA GLU A 48 10.88 -3.14 1.61
C GLU A 48 11.62 -4.01 2.62
N ARG A 49 12.56 -4.84 2.14
CA ARG A 49 13.36 -5.73 3.00
C ARG A 49 14.44 -4.98 3.78
N PHE A 50 14.97 -3.88 3.24
CA PHE A 50 16.06 -3.13 3.84
C PHE A 50 15.67 -2.43 5.16
N PRO A 51 14.53 -1.73 5.29
CA PRO A 51 14.05 -1.21 6.57
C PRO A 51 13.78 -2.31 7.59
N LEU A 52 13.27 -3.46 7.14
CA LEU A 52 13.01 -4.62 7.99
C LEU A 52 14.31 -5.21 8.55
N ALA A 53 15.33 -5.36 7.71
CA ALA A 53 16.68 -5.76 8.13
C ALA A 53 17.38 -4.67 8.99
N TRP A 54 17.08 -3.40 8.70
CA TRP A 54 17.59 -2.24 9.46
C TRP A 54 16.92 -2.09 10.85
N SER A 55 15.80 -2.76 11.10
CA SER A 55 15.08 -2.72 12.38
C SER A 55 15.53 -3.79 13.38
N GLY A 56 16.45 -4.69 13.01
CA GLY A 56 16.85 -5.84 13.85
C GLY A 56 17.34 -5.43 15.25
N VAL A 57 17.10 -6.27 16.27
CA VAL A 57 17.38 -6.03 17.70
C VAL A 57 18.84 -5.60 17.92
N ARG A 58 19.07 -4.40 18.47
CA ARG A 58 20.42 -3.84 18.63
C ARG A 58 20.82 -3.66 20.08
N GLY A 59 22.02 -4.13 20.39
CA GLY A 59 22.70 -3.84 21.66
C GLY A 59 22.58 -4.94 22.71
N ALA A 60 21.49 -5.72 22.73
CA ALA A 60 21.28 -6.76 23.74
C ALA A 60 22.40 -7.83 23.73
N VAL A 61 22.75 -8.36 22.55
CA VAL A 61 23.79 -9.40 22.41
C VAL A 61 25.19 -8.84 22.70
N SER A 62 25.50 -7.62 22.25
CA SER A 62 26.79 -6.99 22.53
C SER A 62 26.96 -6.61 24.00
N LEU A 63 25.87 -6.17 24.66
CA LEU A 63 25.87 -5.91 26.10
C LEU A 63 26.02 -7.21 26.89
N ALA A 64 25.30 -8.26 26.51
CA ALA A 64 25.44 -9.58 27.11
C ALA A 64 26.87 -10.13 26.97
N ALA A 65 27.49 -9.99 25.80
CA ALA A 65 28.89 -10.38 25.59
C ALA A 65 29.86 -9.56 26.45
N ALA A 66 29.63 -8.24 26.58
CA ALA A 66 30.46 -7.38 27.43
C ALA A 66 30.32 -7.74 28.93
N LEU A 67 29.09 -8.04 29.38
CA LEU A 67 28.81 -8.46 30.76
C LEU A 67 29.24 -9.91 31.05
N SER A 68 29.36 -10.74 30.01
CA SER A 68 29.86 -12.11 30.12
C SER A 68 31.37 -12.17 30.38
N VAL A 69 32.11 -11.08 30.17
CA VAL A 69 33.54 -11.01 30.51
C VAL A 69 33.67 -10.94 32.03
N PRO A 70 34.37 -11.88 32.69
CA PRO A 70 34.55 -11.87 34.14
C PRO A 70 35.24 -10.59 34.60
N ALA A 71 34.65 -9.93 35.60
CA ALA A 71 35.25 -8.74 36.23
C ALA A 71 36.51 -9.07 37.05
N THR A 72 36.72 -10.36 37.35
CA THR A 72 37.83 -10.88 38.14
C THR A 72 38.57 -11.97 37.37
N THR A 73 39.89 -12.00 37.54
CA THR A 73 40.75 -13.09 37.05
C THR A 73 40.54 -14.35 37.89
N ALA A 74 40.96 -15.52 37.38
CA ALA A 74 40.91 -16.79 38.11
C ALA A 74 41.64 -16.78 39.47
N ALA A 75 42.52 -15.79 39.69
CA ALA A 75 43.21 -15.53 40.96
C ALA A 75 42.50 -14.51 41.88
N GLY A 76 41.24 -14.14 41.59
CA GLY A 76 40.44 -13.23 42.41
C GLY A 76 40.79 -11.73 42.29
N ARG A 77 41.75 -11.35 41.42
CA ARG A 77 42.13 -9.95 41.21
C ARG A 77 41.22 -9.27 40.18
N PRO A 78 40.86 -7.98 40.34
CA PRO A 78 40.08 -7.25 39.34
C PRO A 78 40.83 -7.24 37.99
N LEU A 79 40.11 -7.57 36.93
CA LEU A 79 40.66 -7.64 35.58
C LEU A 79 41.00 -6.22 35.10
N ALA A 80 42.29 -5.96 34.87
CA ALA A 80 42.75 -4.67 34.38
C ALA A 80 42.12 -4.37 33.00
N GLY A 81 41.36 -3.27 32.90
CA GLY A 81 40.71 -2.84 31.65
C GLY A 81 39.26 -3.28 31.45
N HIS A 82 38.65 -4.02 32.39
CA HIS A 82 37.23 -4.44 32.29
C HIS A 82 36.26 -3.24 32.25
N GLY A 83 36.44 -2.26 33.15
CA GLY A 83 35.63 -1.05 33.17
C GLY A 83 35.73 -0.22 31.87
N LEU A 84 36.90 -0.24 31.23
CA LEU A 84 37.11 0.43 29.95
C LEU A 84 36.38 -0.31 28.82
N LEU A 85 36.43 -1.64 28.81
CA LEU A 85 35.72 -2.47 27.83
C LEU A 85 34.20 -2.27 27.92
N VAL A 86 33.65 -2.30 29.13
CA VAL A 86 32.22 -2.06 29.38
C VAL A 86 31.83 -0.63 28.98
N PHE A 87 32.64 0.37 29.35
CA PHE A 87 32.40 1.76 28.96
C PHE A 87 32.38 1.94 27.44
N THR A 88 33.36 1.38 26.72
CA THR A 88 33.41 1.43 25.26
C THR A 88 32.24 0.70 24.63
N ALA A 89 31.86 -0.48 25.14
CA ALA A 89 30.70 -1.23 24.64
C ALA A 89 29.40 -0.44 24.79
N VAL A 90 29.14 0.13 25.98
CA VAL A 90 27.94 0.94 26.25
C VAL A 90 27.93 2.21 25.41
N ALA A 91 29.06 2.93 25.31
CA ALA A 91 29.19 4.13 24.49
C ALA A 91 28.91 3.84 23.01
N VAL A 92 29.45 2.74 22.47
CA VAL A 92 29.19 2.31 21.09
C VAL A 92 27.71 1.95 20.90
N ILE A 93 27.09 1.24 21.85
CA ILE A 93 25.66 0.89 21.77
C ILE A 93 24.80 2.16 21.74
N LEU A 94 24.96 3.08 22.69
CA LEU A 94 24.18 4.31 22.77
C LEU A 94 24.33 5.15 21.50
N LEU A 95 25.56 5.31 21.00
CA LEU A 95 25.81 6.04 19.76
C LEU A 95 25.11 5.37 18.57
N THR A 96 25.15 4.04 18.48
CA THR A 96 24.45 3.33 17.39
C THR A 96 22.95 3.51 17.46
N LEU A 97 22.35 3.50 18.65
CA LEU A 97 20.92 3.76 18.85
C LEU A 97 20.54 5.17 18.41
N VAL A 98 21.35 6.18 18.76
CA VAL A 98 21.10 7.58 18.35
C VAL A 98 21.20 7.74 16.84
N VAL A 99 22.27 7.23 16.23
CA VAL A 99 22.46 7.29 14.77
C VAL A 99 21.35 6.55 14.05
N GLN A 100 20.96 5.36 14.50
CA GLN A 100 19.92 4.59 13.84
C GLN A 100 18.53 5.16 14.05
N GLY A 101 18.22 5.68 15.23
CA GLY A 101 16.96 6.38 15.51
C GLY A 101 16.80 7.63 14.63
N THR A 102 17.86 8.40 14.42
CA THR A 102 17.86 9.59 13.55
C THR A 102 17.92 9.25 12.06
N THR A 103 18.55 8.14 11.68
CA THR A 103 18.67 7.68 10.29
C THR A 103 17.43 6.92 9.81
N MET A 104 16.63 6.33 10.71
CA MET A 104 15.43 5.57 10.36
C MET A 104 14.39 6.39 9.58
N PRO A 105 14.06 7.64 9.95
CA PRO A 105 13.19 8.50 9.13
C PRO A 105 13.72 8.75 7.72
N ALA A 106 15.04 8.85 7.55
CA ALA A 106 15.67 9.03 6.25
C ALA A 106 15.64 7.74 5.41
N VAL A 107 15.87 6.58 6.04
CA VAL A 107 15.78 5.26 5.40
C VAL A 107 14.35 4.95 4.97
N ILE A 108 13.34 5.25 5.79
CA ILE A 108 11.92 5.08 5.44
C ILE A 108 11.54 5.95 4.24
N ARG A 109 12.03 7.20 4.22
CA ARG A 109 11.80 8.15 3.12
C ARG A 109 12.49 7.70 1.83
N TRP A 110 13.71 7.18 1.94
CA TRP A 110 14.46 6.63 0.80
C TRP A 110 13.86 5.30 0.29
N ALA A 111 13.30 4.48 1.18
CA ALA A 111 12.65 3.23 0.85
C ALA A 111 11.32 3.42 0.11
N GLY A 112 10.81 4.65 0.00
CA GLY A 112 9.54 4.93 -0.69
C GLY A 112 8.31 4.42 0.07
N LEU A 113 8.42 4.15 1.37
CA LEU A 113 7.32 3.65 2.21
C LEU A 113 6.36 4.77 2.66
N ARG A 114 6.51 5.97 2.13
CA ARG A 114 5.50 7.03 2.20
C ARG A 114 4.94 7.14 0.78
N GLY A 115 3.65 6.80 0.61
CA GLY A 115 2.94 6.87 -0.67
C GLY A 115 3.34 8.13 -1.42
N ASP A 116 3.91 7.92 -2.60
CA ASP A 116 4.59 8.97 -3.34
C ASP A 116 3.56 10.05 -3.71
N LEU A 117 3.88 11.34 -3.52
CA LEU A 117 3.01 12.42 -4.00
C LEU A 117 2.82 12.31 -5.52
N ASP A 118 3.82 11.75 -6.20
CA ASP A 118 3.77 11.39 -7.61
C ASP A 118 2.76 10.26 -7.88
N GLU A 119 2.79 9.17 -7.10
CA GLU A 119 1.85 8.04 -7.19
C GLU A 119 0.40 8.51 -7.01
N THR A 120 0.14 9.43 -6.07
CA THR A 120 -1.21 10.00 -5.89
C THR A 120 -1.65 10.89 -7.06
N THR A 121 -0.70 11.56 -7.72
CA THR A 121 -0.98 12.41 -8.88
C THR A 121 -1.20 11.57 -10.13
N GLU A 122 -0.39 10.53 -10.30
CA GLU A 122 -0.50 9.50 -11.35
C GLU A 122 -1.81 8.73 -11.22
N GLU A 123 -2.18 8.30 -10.01
CA GLU A 123 -3.45 7.64 -9.70
C GLU A 123 -4.64 8.55 -10.03
N ARG A 124 -4.62 9.82 -9.60
CA ARG A 124 -5.69 10.79 -9.94
C ARG A 124 -5.81 11.00 -11.45
N ARG A 125 -4.69 11.11 -12.16
CA ARG A 125 -4.67 11.29 -13.62
C ARG A 125 -5.24 10.05 -14.33
N ALA A 126 -4.82 8.87 -13.90
CA ALA A 126 -5.30 7.60 -14.42
C ALA A 126 -6.80 7.42 -14.21
N HIS A 127 -7.27 7.74 -13.00
CA HIS A 127 -8.69 7.68 -12.64
C HIS A 127 -9.54 8.57 -13.56
N ARG A 128 -9.13 9.84 -13.76
CA ARG A 128 -9.82 10.75 -14.69
C ARG A 128 -9.88 10.20 -16.11
N GLN A 129 -8.77 9.66 -16.63
CA GLN A 129 -8.73 9.11 -17.99
C GLN A 129 -9.61 7.86 -18.16
N ILE A 130 -9.69 7.00 -17.14
CA ILE A 130 -10.57 5.83 -17.12
C ILE A 130 -12.05 6.25 -17.12
N VAL A 131 -12.40 7.26 -16.32
CA VAL A 131 -13.77 7.81 -16.28
C VAL A 131 -14.13 8.51 -17.58
N THR A 132 -13.21 9.27 -18.18
CA THR A 132 -13.41 9.87 -19.52
C THR A 132 -13.68 8.81 -20.57
N ALA A 133 -12.90 7.72 -20.60
CA ALA A 133 -13.14 6.62 -21.53
C ALA A 133 -14.52 5.95 -21.32
N ALA A 134 -14.96 5.83 -20.06
CA ALA A 134 -16.29 5.32 -19.75
C ALA A 134 -17.41 6.28 -20.20
N LEU A 135 -17.23 7.60 -20.04
CA LEU A 135 -18.17 8.61 -20.51
C LEU A 135 -18.28 8.63 -22.04
N GLU A 136 -17.17 8.43 -22.75
CA GLU A 136 -17.15 8.35 -24.22
C GLU A 136 -17.87 7.10 -24.74
N ALA A 137 -17.72 5.96 -24.07
CA ALA A 137 -18.37 4.70 -24.47
C ALA A 137 -19.82 4.55 -23.98
N LEU A 138 -20.27 5.41 -23.07
CA LEU A 138 -21.58 5.34 -22.42
C LEU A 138 -22.76 5.32 -23.41
N PRO A 139 -22.83 6.21 -24.43
CA PRO A 139 -23.96 6.23 -25.37
C PRO A 139 -24.10 4.91 -26.13
N ASP A 140 -23.00 4.43 -26.72
CA ASP A 140 -22.98 3.18 -27.49
C ASP A 140 -23.40 1.97 -26.62
N HIS A 141 -23.03 1.96 -25.35
CA HIS A 141 -23.38 0.87 -24.43
C HIS A 141 -24.83 0.95 -23.96
N ALA A 142 -25.35 2.15 -23.72
CA ALA A 142 -26.75 2.37 -23.39
C ALA A 142 -27.67 1.95 -24.55
N ASP A 143 -27.32 2.32 -25.79
CA ASP A 143 -28.10 1.99 -26.99
C ASP A 143 -28.16 0.46 -27.21
N ARG A 144 -27.04 -0.25 -27.03
CA ARG A 144 -27.02 -1.72 -27.17
C ARG A 144 -27.85 -2.45 -26.12
N LEU A 145 -28.00 -1.87 -24.94
CA LEU A 145 -28.77 -2.44 -23.83
C LEU A 145 -30.20 -1.92 -23.76
N ASP A 146 -30.62 -1.07 -24.72
CA ASP A 146 -31.92 -0.38 -24.70
C ASP A 146 -32.19 0.29 -23.35
N THR A 147 -31.15 0.91 -22.78
CA THR A 147 -31.22 1.50 -21.43
C THR A 147 -32.01 2.81 -21.48
N PRO A 148 -33.01 3.02 -20.59
CA PRO A 148 -33.79 4.25 -20.57
C PRO A 148 -32.92 5.50 -20.48
N PRO A 149 -33.27 6.60 -21.18
CA PRO A 149 -32.47 7.82 -21.21
C PRO A 149 -32.28 8.42 -19.82
N GLU A 150 -33.27 8.31 -18.93
CA GLU A 150 -33.18 8.77 -17.55
C GLU A 150 -32.10 8.02 -16.75
N THR A 151 -31.99 6.71 -16.97
CA THR A 151 -30.96 5.87 -16.33
C THR A 151 -29.57 6.17 -16.89
N THR A 152 -29.48 6.39 -18.20
CA THR A 152 -28.23 6.75 -18.88
C THR A 152 -27.72 8.12 -18.40
N ASP A 153 -28.61 9.10 -18.27
CA ASP A 153 -28.27 10.44 -17.77
C ASP A 153 -27.88 10.44 -16.29
N ALA A 154 -28.51 9.60 -15.47
CA ALA A 154 -28.11 9.39 -14.08
C ALA A 154 -26.68 8.81 -13.97
N ILE A 155 -26.34 7.81 -14.79
CA ILE A 155 -24.98 7.23 -14.79
C ILE A 155 -23.97 8.24 -15.36
N ARG A 156 -24.36 9.04 -16.35
CA ARG A 156 -23.52 10.11 -16.91
C ARG A 156 -23.20 11.18 -15.86
N SER A 157 -24.18 11.61 -15.07
CA SER A 157 -23.98 12.61 -14.02
C SER A 157 -23.11 12.07 -12.89
N GLU A 158 -23.33 10.83 -12.49
CA GLU A 158 -22.49 10.11 -11.52
C GLU A 158 -21.03 10.05 -11.97
N LEU A 159 -20.75 9.60 -13.21
CA LEU A 159 -19.39 9.53 -13.74
C LEU A 159 -18.72 10.91 -13.79
N ARG A 160 -19.46 11.97 -14.12
CA ARG A 160 -18.93 13.35 -14.10
C ARG A 160 -18.62 13.82 -12.68
N GLN A 161 -19.44 13.47 -11.70
CA GLN A 161 -19.20 13.77 -10.29
C GLN A 161 -17.97 13.05 -9.75
N TYR A 162 -17.80 11.77 -10.07
CA TYR A 162 -16.59 11.02 -9.73
C TYR A 162 -15.32 11.60 -10.38
N ALA A 163 -15.42 12.15 -11.60
CA ALA A 163 -14.32 12.88 -12.22
C ALA A 163 -14.02 14.23 -11.54
N ALA A 164 -15.03 14.84 -10.90
CA ALA A 164 -14.98 16.15 -10.25
C ALA A 164 -14.73 16.10 -8.72
N GLU A 165 -14.51 14.91 -8.15
CA GLU A 165 -14.18 14.67 -6.73
C GLU A 165 -15.30 14.97 -5.71
N ASP A 166 -16.56 15.14 -6.14
CA ASP A 166 -17.70 15.42 -5.26
C ASP A 166 -18.91 14.51 -5.60
N PRO A 167 -19.06 13.36 -4.93
CA PRO A 167 -20.18 12.45 -5.18
C PRO A 167 -21.44 12.98 -4.51
N GLY A 168 -22.42 13.38 -5.32
CA GLY A 168 -23.75 13.73 -4.85
C GLY A 168 -24.57 12.48 -4.44
N PRO A 169 -25.67 12.66 -3.68
CA PRO A 169 -26.54 11.54 -3.29
C PRO A 169 -27.13 10.82 -4.52
N PHE A 170 -27.01 9.49 -4.52
CA PHE A 170 -27.61 8.62 -5.53
C PHE A 170 -29.12 8.50 -5.32
N ASP A 171 -29.91 8.77 -6.36
CA ASP A 171 -31.36 8.56 -6.36
C ASP A 171 -31.70 7.22 -7.02
N ALA A 172 -32.29 6.30 -6.26
CA ALA A 172 -32.63 4.95 -6.70
C ALA A 172 -34.04 4.94 -7.34
N GLY A 173 -34.15 5.48 -8.55
CA GLY A 173 -35.38 5.45 -9.35
C GLY A 173 -35.64 4.11 -10.07
N PRO A 174 -36.82 3.95 -10.71
CA PRO A 174 -37.10 2.85 -11.64
C PRO A 174 -36.00 2.77 -12.72
N GLY A 175 -35.47 1.56 -12.98
CA GLY A 175 -34.29 1.38 -13.85
C GLY A 175 -33.02 0.91 -13.12
N VAL A 176 -33.10 0.55 -11.83
CA VAL A 176 -31.95 0.03 -11.06
C VAL A 176 -31.27 -1.15 -11.76
N ARG A 177 -32.03 -2.09 -12.33
CA ARG A 177 -31.46 -3.25 -13.02
C ARG A 177 -30.76 -2.87 -14.33
N SER A 178 -31.41 -2.09 -15.20
CA SER A 178 -30.79 -1.60 -16.45
C SER A 178 -29.56 -0.74 -16.17
N GLY A 179 -29.59 0.05 -15.10
CA GLY A 179 -28.43 0.82 -14.64
C GLY A 179 -27.29 -0.07 -14.14
N LEU A 180 -27.58 -1.15 -13.42
CA LEU A 180 -26.57 -2.13 -13.00
C LEU A 180 -25.96 -2.87 -14.21
N GLU A 181 -26.78 -3.27 -15.18
CA GLU A 181 -26.31 -3.91 -16.42
C GLU A 181 -25.42 -2.95 -17.23
N LEU A 182 -25.82 -1.68 -17.36
CA LEU A 182 -25.01 -0.65 -18.01
C LEU A 182 -23.69 -0.43 -17.27
N ARG A 183 -23.70 -0.27 -15.94
CA ARG A 183 -22.48 -0.14 -15.13
C ARG A 183 -21.55 -1.34 -15.31
N HIS A 184 -22.09 -2.56 -15.29
CA HIS A 184 -21.31 -3.79 -15.51
C HIS A 184 -20.58 -3.77 -16.86
N THR A 185 -21.26 -3.38 -17.95
CA THR A 185 -20.59 -3.26 -19.26
C THR A 185 -19.50 -2.19 -19.30
N LEU A 186 -19.69 -1.08 -18.59
CA LEU A 186 -18.70 0.00 -18.50
C LEU A 186 -17.44 -0.40 -17.74
N ILE A 187 -17.48 -1.41 -16.86
CA ILE A 187 -16.27 -1.94 -16.21
C ILE A 187 -15.28 -2.49 -17.24
N GLY A 188 -15.77 -3.17 -18.28
CA GLY A 188 -14.93 -3.64 -19.38
C GLY A 188 -14.20 -2.50 -20.11
N VAL A 189 -14.87 -1.38 -20.31
CA VAL A 189 -14.29 -0.16 -20.89
C VAL A 189 -13.24 0.43 -19.96
N LYS A 190 -13.57 0.59 -18.67
CA LYS A 190 -12.65 1.12 -17.64
C LYS A 190 -11.38 0.27 -17.56
N ARG A 191 -11.51 -1.06 -17.53
CA ARG A 191 -10.40 -2.02 -17.48
C ARG A 191 -9.51 -1.94 -18.73
N SER A 192 -10.11 -1.83 -19.91
CA SER A 192 -9.37 -1.68 -21.17
C SER A 192 -8.61 -0.36 -21.23
N ALA A 193 -9.22 0.74 -20.76
CA ALA A 193 -8.56 2.04 -20.65
C ALA A 193 -7.37 1.97 -19.69
N LEU A 194 -7.55 1.36 -18.51
CA LEU A 194 -6.49 1.17 -17.52
C LEU A 194 -5.30 0.36 -18.08
N ILE A 195 -5.56 -0.71 -18.82
CA ILE A 195 -4.53 -1.51 -19.50
C ILE A 195 -3.76 -0.65 -20.52
N ARG A 196 -4.48 0.12 -21.34
CA ARG A 196 -3.88 1.03 -22.34
C ARG A 196 -2.96 2.06 -21.69
N LEU A 197 -3.34 2.63 -20.54
CA LEU A 197 -2.50 3.58 -19.82
C LEU A 197 -1.17 2.95 -19.36
N ARG A 198 -1.21 1.70 -18.92
CA ARG A 198 -0.01 0.96 -18.54
C ARG A 198 0.85 0.60 -19.76
N ASP A 199 0.23 0.19 -20.87
CA ASP A 199 0.98 -0.12 -22.10
C ASP A 199 1.67 1.13 -22.68
N GLN A 200 1.08 2.31 -22.49
CA GLN A 200 1.67 3.61 -22.82
C GLN A 200 2.71 4.10 -21.81
N ARG A 201 2.95 3.35 -20.72
CA ARG A 201 3.79 3.74 -19.58
C ARG A 201 3.37 5.05 -18.92
N THR A 202 2.08 5.39 -19.02
CA THR A 202 1.47 6.54 -18.32
C THR A 202 1.22 6.21 -16.84
N ILE A 203 1.02 4.92 -16.53
CA ILE A 203 0.88 4.42 -15.16
C ILE A 203 1.87 3.29 -14.88
N ASP A 204 2.33 3.20 -13.64
CA ASP A 204 3.14 2.08 -13.15
C ASP A 204 2.32 0.83 -12.74
N ASP A 205 3.02 -0.25 -12.36
CA ASP A 205 2.39 -1.53 -11.96
C ASP A 205 1.67 -1.45 -10.60
N ILE A 206 2.05 -0.49 -9.75
CA ILE A 206 1.46 -0.31 -8.41
C ILE A 206 0.10 0.37 -8.56
N VAL A 207 0.05 1.50 -9.27
CA VAL A 207 -1.18 2.22 -9.63
C VAL A 207 -2.12 1.32 -10.42
N LEU A 208 -1.60 0.55 -11.38
CA LEU A 208 -2.38 -0.45 -12.11
C LEU A 208 -3.08 -1.43 -11.16
N ARG A 209 -2.34 -2.07 -10.27
CA ARG A 209 -2.86 -3.11 -9.37
C ARG A 209 -3.87 -2.55 -8.37
N ARG A 210 -3.64 -1.31 -7.91
CA ARG A 210 -4.55 -0.60 -7.01
C ARG A 210 -5.87 -0.27 -7.70
N LEU A 211 -5.83 0.34 -8.89
CA LEU A 211 -7.03 0.68 -9.66
C LEU A 211 -7.77 -0.56 -10.16
N GLN A 212 -7.05 -1.63 -10.56
CA GLN A 212 -7.67 -2.93 -10.86
C GLN A 212 -8.47 -3.44 -9.67
N SER A 213 -7.89 -3.41 -8.46
CA SER A 213 -8.59 -3.85 -7.24
C SER A 213 -9.86 -3.04 -6.97
N VAL A 214 -9.86 -1.73 -7.26
CA VAL A 214 -11.06 -0.90 -7.14
C VAL A 214 -12.14 -1.34 -8.13
N LEU A 215 -11.78 -1.54 -9.40
CA LEU A 215 -12.71 -2.01 -10.43
C LEU A 215 -13.26 -3.40 -10.13
N ASP A 216 -12.44 -4.32 -9.64
CA ASP A 216 -12.86 -5.68 -9.29
C ASP A 216 -13.86 -5.66 -8.11
N ASN A 217 -13.65 -4.78 -7.12
CA ASN A 217 -14.61 -4.58 -6.03
C ASN A 217 -15.94 -3.97 -6.53
N GLU A 218 -15.89 -3.05 -7.49
CA GLU A 218 -17.08 -2.48 -8.13
C GLU A 218 -17.86 -3.56 -8.89
N GLU A 219 -17.17 -4.41 -9.65
CA GLU A 219 -17.74 -5.53 -10.41
C GLU A 219 -18.45 -6.53 -9.50
N ILE A 220 -17.79 -6.96 -8.42
CA ILE A 220 -18.37 -7.89 -7.44
C ILE A 220 -19.65 -7.30 -6.83
N ARG A 221 -19.66 -6.02 -6.45
CA ARG A 221 -20.85 -5.37 -5.88
C ARG A 221 -22.02 -5.36 -6.89
N ILE A 222 -21.73 -5.07 -8.16
CA ILE A 222 -22.74 -5.04 -9.21
C ILE A 222 -23.27 -6.44 -9.50
N GLU A 223 -22.39 -7.44 -9.59
CA GLU A 223 -22.81 -8.84 -9.78
C GLU A 223 -23.71 -9.33 -8.64
N LEU A 224 -23.34 -9.05 -7.39
CA LEU A 224 -24.15 -9.42 -6.23
C LEU A 224 -25.52 -8.75 -6.27
N ALA A 225 -25.58 -7.48 -6.66
CA ALA A 225 -26.84 -6.75 -6.82
C ALA A 225 -27.70 -7.35 -7.94
N LEU A 226 -27.11 -7.67 -9.11
CA LEU A 226 -27.83 -8.30 -10.22
C LEU A 226 -28.37 -9.70 -9.88
N ARG A 227 -27.60 -10.49 -9.13
CA ARG A 227 -28.05 -11.79 -8.61
C ARG A 227 -29.23 -11.63 -7.67
N ALA A 228 -29.17 -10.68 -6.74
CA ALA A 228 -30.27 -10.40 -5.81
C ALA A 228 -31.59 -9.99 -6.52
N PHE A 229 -31.51 -9.34 -7.69
CA PHE A 229 -32.68 -9.04 -8.51
C PHE A 229 -33.23 -10.27 -9.23
N SER A 230 -32.36 -11.20 -9.62
CA SER A 230 -32.74 -12.43 -10.34
C SER A 230 -33.43 -13.44 -9.41
N ASP A 231 -33.03 -13.49 -8.13
CA ASP A 231 -33.60 -14.40 -7.12
C ASP A 231 -34.93 -13.90 -6.50
N ARG A 232 -35.40 -12.70 -6.87
CA ARG A 232 -36.65 -12.14 -6.35
C ARG A 232 -37.85 -12.76 -7.09
N PRO A 233 -38.84 -13.35 -6.38
CA PRO A 233 -40.03 -13.90 -7.05
C PRO A 233 -40.77 -12.78 -7.79
N PRO A 234 -41.37 -13.08 -8.97
CA PRO A 234 -42.12 -12.08 -9.72
C PRO A 234 -43.25 -11.50 -8.84
N PRO A 235 -43.58 -10.20 -8.98
CA PRO A 235 -44.71 -9.64 -8.27
C PRO A 235 -45.98 -10.45 -8.60
N PRO A 236 -46.86 -10.70 -7.61
CA PRO A 236 -48.14 -11.34 -7.91
C PRO A 236 -48.86 -10.53 -8.98
N PRO A 237 -49.51 -11.18 -9.96
CA PRO A 237 -50.23 -10.46 -11.01
C PRO A 237 -51.28 -9.56 -10.36
N ASP A 238 -51.24 -8.26 -10.69
CA ASP A 238 -52.23 -7.27 -10.29
C ASP A 238 -53.62 -7.76 -10.69
N GLY A 239 -54.39 -8.30 -9.74
CA GLY A 239 -55.70 -8.87 -10.06
C GLY A 239 -56.39 -9.67 -8.96
N THR A 240 -55.69 -10.22 -7.97
CA THR A 240 -56.38 -10.84 -6.82
C THR A 240 -56.57 -9.82 -5.71
N ALA A 241 -57.55 -8.92 -5.90
CA ALA A 241 -58.27 -8.38 -4.77
C ALA A 241 -58.78 -9.56 -3.95
N ALA A 242 -58.22 -9.76 -2.75
CA ALA A 242 -58.78 -10.71 -1.81
C ALA A 242 -60.28 -10.39 -1.66
N PRO A 243 -61.20 -11.35 -1.85
CA PRO A 243 -62.61 -11.07 -1.66
C PRO A 243 -62.79 -10.70 -0.19
N SER A 244 -63.11 -9.43 0.06
CA SER A 244 -63.55 -8.94 1.36
C SER A 244 -64.82 -9.70 1.73
N GLY A 245 -64.67 -10.76 2.51
CA GLY A 245 -65.77 -11.55 3.05
C GLY A 245 -66.63 -10.67 3.95
N ARG A 246 -67.68 -10.11 3.36
CA ARG A 246 -68.77 -9.44 4.07
C ARG A 246 -69.56 -10.53 4.79
N ALA A 247 -69.41 -10.63 6.11
CA ALA A 247 -70.26 -11.46 6.93
C ALA A 247 -71.72 -10.96 6.83
N PRO A 248 -72.72 -11.81 6.52
CA PRO A 248 -74.12 -11.45 6.67
C PRO A 248 -74.53 -11.66 8.13
N GLY A 249 -75.27 -10.70 8.68
CA GLY A 249 -75.82 -10.79 10.02
C GLY A 249 -76.87 -11.90 10.15
N ALA A 250 -76.91 -12.47 11.35
CA ALA A 250 -78.09 -12.97 12.06
C ALA A 250 -77.69 -13.16 13.52
#